data_AF-A0A1Q9S1U1-F1
#
_entry.id   AF-A0A1Q9S1U1-F1
#
_cell.length_a   1.000
_cell.length_b   1.000
_cell.length_c   1.000
_cell.angle_alpha   90.00
_cell.angle_beta   90.00
_cell.angle_gamma   90.00
#
_symmetry.space_group_name_H-M   'P 1'
#
loop_
_entity.id
_entity.type
_entity.pdbx_description
1 polymer ?
#
loop_
_entity_poly.entity_id
_entity_poly.type
_entity_poly.pdbx_seq_one_letter_code
_entity_poly.pdbx_strand_id
1 'polypeptide(L)'
;MSVGEISPATVRGWRTDLLDSGISRNRAAKVYRLLRAIMNTAKDDELIRKNPCRIKGADKETETSRPVASVPQVYALADAAPRRFRVLVLLGAFTSLRWGELVNLRRCDVDTTAGVV
;
A
#
# COMPACT_ATOMS: atom_id res chain seq x y z
N MET A 1 -5.68 -29.55 5.78
CA MET A 1 -6.65 -28.95 4.83
C MET A 1 -5.97 -28.85 3.48
N SER A 2 -6.48 -29.57 2.50
CA SER A 2 -6.05 -29.50 1.09
C SER A 2 -6.63 -28.24 0.42
N VAL A 3 -5.98 -27.75 -0.63
CA VAL A 3 -6.47 -26.61 -1.43
C VAL A 3 -7.85 -26.91 -2.03
N GLY A 4 -8.15 -28.18 -2.35
CA GLY A 4 -9.44 -28.61 -2.88
C GLY A 4 -10.60 -28.58 -1.87
N GLU A 5 -10.30 -28.53 -0.57
CA GLU A 5 -11.30 -28.49 0.50
C GLU A 5 -11.76 -27.06 0.81
N ILE A 6 -11.08 -26.04 0.26
CA ILE A 6 -11.39 -24.64 0.53
C ILE A 6 -12.67 -24.28 -0.21
N SER A 7 -13.73 -24.09 0.56
CA SER A 7 -15.05 -23.73 0.04
C SER A 7 -15.29 -22.22 0.05
N PRO A 8 -16.25 -21.71 -0.75
CA PRO A 8 -16.69 -20.32 -0.63
C PRO A 8 -17.18 -19.96 0.78
N ALA A 9 -17.74 -20.93 1.53
CA ALA A 9 -18.17 -20.71 2.91
C ALA A 9 -16.97 -20.49 3.83
N THR A 10 -15.90 -21.29 3.68
CA THR A 10 -14.63 -21.12 4.40
C THR A 10 -14.03 -19.74 4.13
N VAL A 11 -14.00 -19.30 2.87
CA VAL A 11 -13.49 -17.97 2.51
C VAL A 11 -14.34 -16.84 3.10
N ARG A 12 -15.67 -17.00 3.16
CA ARG A 12 -16.55 -16.01 3.81
C ARG A 12 -16.30 -15.93 5.31
N GLY A 13 -16.25 -17.08 6.00
CA GLY A 13 -15.97 -17.15 7.44
C GLY A 13 -14.63 -16.48 7.77
N TRP A 14 -13.57 -16.91 7.10
CA TRP A 14 -12.24 -16.30 7.25
C TRP A 14 -12.23 -14.78 7.02
N ARG A 15 -12.97 -14.30 6.01
CA ARG A 15 -13.03 -12.87 5.70
C ARG A 15 -13.85 -12.09 6.74
N THR A 16 -14.83 -12.72 7.38
CA THR A 16 -15.56 -12.17 8.52
C THR A 16 -14.64 -12.09 9.73
N ASP A 17 -13.96 -13.19 10.07
CA ASP A 17 -13.03 -13.25 11.19
C ASP A 17 -11.93 -12.18 11.09
N LEU A 18 -11.40 -11.94 9.89
CA LEU A 18 -10.43 -10.86 9.64
C LEU A 18 -11.00 -9.47 9.97
N LEU A 19 -12.25 -9.19 9.58
CA LEU A 19 -12.86 -7.90 9.88
C LEU A 19 -13.15 -7.76 11.37
N ASP A 20 -13.65 -8.83 12.00
CA ASP A 20 -14.00 -8.87 13.41
C ASP A 20 -12.76 -8.75 14.30
N SER A 21 -11.60 -9.21 13.81
CA SER A 21 -10.30 -9.01 14.47
C SER A 21 -9.73 -7.60 14.30
N GLY A 22 -10.48 -6.65 13.72
CA GLY A 22 -10.09 -5.25 13.57
C GLY A 22 -9.20 -4.93 12.36
N ILE A 23 -9.05 -5.85 11.40
CA ILE A 23 -8.30 -5.55 10.17
C ILE A 23 -9.10 -4.58 9.31
N SER A 24 -8.44 -3.51 8.84
CA SER A 24 -9.08 -2.53 7.97
C SER A 24 -9.63 -3.14 6.69
N ARG A 25 -10.73 -2.61 6.17
CA ARG A 25 -11.37 -3.10 4.93
C ARG A 25 -10.40 -3.15 3.75
N ASN A 26 -9.52 -2.15 3.62
CA ASN A 26 -8.50 -2.11 2.56
C ASN A 26 -7.48 -3.23 2.71
N ARG A 27 -7.01 -3.50 3.93
CA ARG A 27 -6.07 -4.59 4.17
C ARG A 27 -6.74 -5.95 3.93
N ALA A 28 -7.96 -6.14 4.42
CA ALA A 28 -8.75 -7.34 4.13
C ALA A 28 -8.95 -7.55 2.61
N ALA A 29 -9.20 -6.46 1.87
CA ALA A 29 -9.34 -6.51 0.41
C ALA A 29 -8.04 -6.92 -0.32
N LYS A 30 -6.89 -6.42 0.12
CA LYS A 30 -5.58 -6.83 -0.43
C LYS A 30 -5.29 -8.31 -0.18
N VAL A 31 -5.51 -8.79 1.05
CA VAL A 31 -5.27 -10.20 1.39
C VAL A 31 -6.25 -11.10 0.63
N TYR A 32 -7.51 -10.70 0.50
CA TYR A 32 -8.49 -11.40 -0.33
C TYR A 32 -8.06 -11.46 -1.80
N ARG A 33 -7.53 -10.36 -2.37
CA ARG A 33 -7.03 -10.32 -3.75
C ARG A 33 -5.86 -11.27 -3.95
N LEU A 34 -4.92 -11.33 -3.00
CA LEU A 34 -3.82 -12.28 -3.01
C LEU A 34 -4.33 -13.73 -2.96
N LEU A 35 -5.23 -14.05 -2.03
CA LEU A 35 -5.83 -15.38 -1.94
C LEU A 35 -6.55 -15.77 -3.24
N ARG A 36 -7.31 -14.83 -3.83
CA ARG A 36 -8.00 -15.04 -5.11
C ARG A 36 -7.01 -15.35 -6.23
N ALA A 37 -5.86 -14.68 -6.28
CA ALA A 37 -4.81 -14.94 -7.26
C ALA A 37 -4.19 -16.34 -7.06
N ILE A 38 -3.84 -16.72 -5.83
CA ILE A 38 -3.34 -18.06 -5.50
C ILE A 38 -4.33 -19.15 -5.93
N MET A 39 -5.63 -18.96 -5.65
CA MET A 39 -6.68 -19.89 -6.04
C MET A 39 -6.97 -19.89 -7.54
N ASN A 40 -6.62 -18.84 -8.29
CA ASN A 40 -6.66 -18.87 -9.75
C ASN A 40 -5.53 -19.76 -10.28
N THR A 41 -4.29 -19.59 -9.78
CA THR A 41 -3.18 -20.47 -10.16
C THR A 41 -3.51 -21.93 -9.88
N ALA A 42 -4.04 -22.27 -8.71
CA ALA A 42 -4.46 -23.64 -8.41
C ALA A 42 -5.56 -24.18 -9.33
N LYS A 43 -6.42 -23.31 -9.87
CA LYS A 43 -7.43 -23.69 -10.85
C LYS A 43 -6.81 -23.90 -12.23
N ASP A 44 -5.89 -23.03 -12.63
CA ASP A 44 -5.20 -23.09 -13.91
C ASP A 44 -4.27 -24.32 -13.98
N ASP A 45 -3.68 -24.72 -12.84
CA ASP A 45 -2.93 -25.97 -12.65
C ASP A 45 -3.83 -27.22 -12.45
N GLU A 46 -5.15 -27.07 -12.62
CA GLU A 46 -6.17 -28.12 -12.47
C GLU A 46 -6.26 -28.80 -11.09
N LEU A 47 -5.57 -28.28 -10.07
CA LEU A 47 -5.63 -28.79 -8.69
C LEU A 47 -7.03 -28.59 -8.08
N ILE A 48 -7.77 -27.58 -8.56
CA ILE A 48 -9.16 -27.34 -8.19
C ILE A 48 -10.03 -27.02 -9.41
N ARG A 49 -11.29 -27.48 -9.41
CA ARG A 49 -12.23 -27.20 -10.52
C ARG A 49 -12.68 -25.74 -10.60
N LYS A 50 -12.70 -25.03 -9.47
CA LYS A 50 -13.25 -23.67 -9.37
C LYS A 50 -12.59 -22.87 -8.26
N ASN A 51 -12.36 -21.59 -8.51
CA ASN A 51 -11.91 -20.67 -7.47
C ASN A 51 -13.02 -20.43 -6.43
N PRO A 52 -12.76 -20.65 -5.12
CA PRO A 52 -13.72 -20.40 -4.03
C PRO A 52 -13.91 -18.91 -3.69
N CYS A 53 -12.99 -18.03 -4.10
CA CYS A 53 -13.03 -16.58 -3.84
C CYS A 53 -14.04 -15.87 -4.75
N ARG A 54 -15.33 -15.92 -4.36
CA ARG A 54 -16.48 -15.40 -5.14
C ARG A 54 -17.23 -14.25 -4.48
N ILE A 55 -16.70 -13.67 -3.41
CA ILE A 55 -17.33 -12.56 -2.69
C ILE A 55 -17.22 -11.29 -3.54
N LYS A 56 -18.35 -10.77 -4.01
CA LYS A 56 -18.40 -9.59 -4.87
C LYS A 56 -17.88 -8.36 -4.11
N GLY A 57 -16.91 -7.66 -4.70
CA GLY A 57 -16.33 -6.45 -4.13
C GLY A 57 -15.40 -6.69 -2.93
N ALA A 58 -15.14 -7.94 -2.56
CA ALA A 58 -14.22 -8.23 -1.46
C ALA A 58 -12.76 -7.89 -1.78
N ASP A 59 -12.41 -7.68 -3.04
CA ASP A 59 -11.11 -7.24 -3.54
C ASP A 59 -11.03 -5.72 -3.78
N LYS A 60 -12.12 -4.97 -3.55
CA LYS A 60 -12.15 -3.52 -3.76
C LYS A 60 -11.61 -2.79 -2.54
N GLU A 61 -10.65 -1.92 -2.78
CA GLU A 61 -10.16 -0.95 -1.80
C GLU A 61 -11.01 0.32 -1.88
N THR A 62 -11.19 0.98 -0.74
CA THR A 62 -11.79 2.32 -0.66
C THR A 62 -10.66 3.31 -0.44
N GLU A 63 -10.52 4.27 -1.33
CA GLU A 63 -9.54 5.34 -1.16
C GLU A 63 -10.03 6.31 -0.10
N THR A 64 -9.23 6.50 0.94
CA THR A 64 -9.38 7.65 1.83
C THR A 64 -8.56 8.77 1.22
N SER A 65 -9.21 9.84 0.80
CA SER A 65 -8.52 11.04 0.31
C SER A 65 -7.51 11.50 1.36
N ARG A 66 -6.25 11.62 0.96
CA ARG A 66 -5.20 12.19 1.79
C ARG A 66 -5.06 13.66 1.39
N PRO A 67 -5.30 14.62 2.31
CA PRO A 67 -5.13 16.02 1.99
C PRO A 67 -3.68 16.29 1.60
N VAL A 68 -3.49 17.13 0.59
CA VAL A 68 -2.17 17.58 0.13
C VAL A 68 -1.82 18.88 0.85
N ALA A 69 -0.58 18.99 1.32
CA ALA A 69 -0.09 20.22 1.92
C ALA A 69 0.02 21.33 0.86
N SER A 70 -0.47 22.53 1.17
CA SER A 70 -0.22 23.70 0.35
C SER A 70 1.24 24.16 0.48
N VAL A 71 1.74 24.91 -0.49
CA VAL A 71 3.13 25.44 -0.46
C VAL A 71 3.42 26.21 0.85
N PRO A 72 2.52 27.10 1.36
CA PRO A 72 2.73 27.72 2.67
C PRO A 72 2.81 26.72 3.83
N GLN A 73 1.99 25.65 3.81
CA GLN A 73 2.04 24.61 4.85
C GLN A 73 3.35 23.82 4.80
N VAL A 74 3.91 23.58 3.61
CA VAL A 74 5.23 22.94 3.44
C VAL A 74 6.32 23.78 4.09
N TYR A 75 6.38 25.09 3.82
CA TYR A 75 7.37 25.97 4.43
C TYR A 75 7.19 26.06 5.95
N ALA A 76 5.96 26.21 6.44
CA ALA A 76 5.67 26.22 7.87
C ALA A 76 6.11 24.92 8.56
N LEU A 77 5.88 23.76 7.93
CA LEU A 77 6.35 22.47 8.43
C LEU A 77 7.88 22.38 8.43
N ALA A 78 8.52 22.85 7.35
CA ALA A 78 9.97 22.85 7.23
C ALA A 78 10.65 23.79 8.25
N ASP A 79 9.98 24.88 8.66
CA ASP A 79 10.44 25.82 9.67
C ASP A 79 10.22 25.27 11.10
N ALA A 80 9.12 24.55 11.33
CA ALA A 80 8.82 23.92 12.62
C ALA A 80 9.63 22.63 12.88
N ALA A 81 10.11 21.98 11.82
CA ALA A 81 10.92 20.76 11.93
C ALA A 81 12.30 21.05 12.55
N PRO A 82 12.91 20.08 13.27
CA PRO A 82 14.30 20.18 13.68
C PRO A 82 15.21 20.54 12.48
N ARG A 83 16.19 21.43 12.69
CA ARG A 83 17.05 21.98 11.62
C ARG A 83 17.61 20.92 10.66
N ARG A 84 17.94 19.73 11.15
CA ARG A 84 18.45 18.60 10.34
C ARG A 84 17.43 18.03 9.33
N PHE A 85 16.13 18.16 9.58
CA PHE A 85 15.05 17.62 8.74
C PHE A 85 14.42 18.67 7.83
N ARG A 86 14.77 19.95 7.98
CA ARG A 86 14.27 21.02 7.10
C ARG A 86 14.45 20.69 5.62
N VAL A 87 15.67 20.30 5.22
CA VAL A 87 15.98 19.95 3.82
C VAL A 87 15.20 18.72 3.37
N LEU A 88 14.99 17.74 4.25
CA LEU A 88 14.19 16.55 3.95
C LEU A 88 12.74 16.90 3.61
N VAL A 89 12.13 17.85 4.36
CA VAL A 89 10.75 18.32 4.10
C VAL A 89 10.69 19.04 2.74
N LEU A 90 11.63 19.95 2.48
CA LEU A 90 11.65 20.73 1.24
C LEU A 90 11.88 19.83 0.02
N LEU A 91 12.86 18.93 0.06
CA LEU A 91 13.11 18.00 -1.03
C LEU A 91 11.89 17.10 -1.26
N GLY A 92 11.35 16.48 -0.21
CA GLY A 92 10.18 15.60 -0.38
C GLY A 92 8.95 16.29 -0.97
N ALA A 93 8.77 17.59 -0.72
CA ALA A 93 7.68 18.37 -1.29
C ALA A 93 7.93 18.83 -2.73
N PHE A 94 9.17 19.18 -3.09
CA PHE A 94 9.46 19.84 -4.38
C PHE A 94 10.10 18.93 -5.43
N THR A 95 10.71 17.80 -5.05
CA THR A 95 11.34 16.87 -6.00
C THR A 95 10.53 15.59 -6.21
N SER A 96 9.46 15.37 -5.43
CA SER A 96 8.63 14.16 -5.46
C SER A 96 9.41 12.85 -5.24
N LEU A 97 10.61 12.94 -4.65
CA LEU A 97 11.39 11.77 -4.26
C LEU A 97 10.61 10.92 -3.25
N ARG A 98 10.67 9.61 -3.41
CA ARG A 98 10.08 8.67 -2.46
C ARG A 98 10.89 8.69 -1.16
N TRP A 99 10.25 8.31 -0.06
CA TRP A 99 10.91 8.22 1.24
C TRP A 99 12.24 7.45 1.19
N GLY A 100 12.28 6.32 0.48
CA GLY A 100 13.50 5.50 0.33
C GLY A 100 14.62 6.18 -0.46
N GLU A 101 14.30 7.09 -1.36
CA GLU A 101 15.26 7.89 -2.12
C GLU A 101 15.78 9.04 -1.24
N LEU A 102 14.88 9.77 -0.57
CA LEU A 102 15.22 10.89 0.32
C LEU A 102 16.16 10.50 1.46
N VAL A 103 15.91 9.37 2.13
CA VAL A 103 16.73 8.97 3.29
C VAL A 103 18.11 8.45 2.90
N ASN A 104 18.30 8.08 1.64
CA ASN A 104 19.59 7.60 1.12
C ASN A 104 20.32 8.66 0.29
N LEU A 105 19.75 9.85 0.12
CA LEU A 105 20.34 10.92 -0.68
C LEU A 105 21.69 11.35 -0.12
N ARG A 106 22.71 11.38 -0.97
CA ARG A 106 24.08 11.75 -0.64
C ARG A 106 24.45 13.06 -1.32
N ARG A 107 25.55 13.67 -0.86
CA ARG A 107 26.08 14.90 -1.47
C ARG A 107 26.47 14.73 -2.94
N CYS A 108 26.89 13.52 -3.35
CA CYS A 108 27.22 13.22 -4.74
C CYS A 108 26.01 13.15 -5.67
N ASP A 109 24.81 13.05 -5.11
CA ASP A 109 23.56 12.97 -5.87
C ASP A 109 22.99 14.38 -6.13
N VAL A 110 23.64 15.44 -5.61
CA VAL A 110 23.18 16.83 -5.73
C VAL A 110 24.17 17.65 -6.55
N ASP A 111 23.70 18.20 -7.65
CA ASP A 111 24.42 19.22 -8.43
C ASP A 111 23.79 20.59 -8.15
N THR A 112 24.46 21.39 -7.32
CA THR A 112 24.02 22.74 -6.98
C THR A 112 24.22 23.75 -8.11
N THR A 113 25.06 23.44 -9.10
CA THR A 113 25.29 24.30 -10.27
C THR A 113 24.18 24.11 -11.28
N ALA A 114 23.79 22.85 -11.54
CA ALA A 114 22.70 22.51 -12.44
C ALA A 114 21.31 22.57 -11.78
N GLY A 115 21.25 22.61 -10.45
CA GLY A 115 19.98 22.57 -9.70
C GLY A 115 19.31 21.21 -9.73
N VAL A 116 20.09 20.13 -9.74
CA VAL A 116 19.62 18.75 -9.90
C VAL A 116 19.83 17.95 -8.62
N VAL A 117 18.87 17.07 -8.33
CA VAL A 117 18.87 16.06 -7.27
C VAL A 117 18.39 14.74 -7.87
#